data_AF-F9UAE5-F1
#
_entry.id   AF-F9UAE5-F1
#
_cell.length_a   1.000
_cell.length_b   1.000
_cell.length_c   1.000
_cell.angle_alpha   90.00
_cell.angle_beta   90.00
_cell.angle_gamma   90.00
#
_symmetry.space_group_name_H-M   'P 1'
#
loop_
_entity.id
_entity.type
_entity.pdbx_description
1 polymer ?
#
loop_
_entity_poly.entity_id
_entity_poly.type
_entity_poly.pdbx_seq_one_letter_code
_entity_poly.pdbx_strand_id
1 'polypeptide(L)'
;MNGEQIEHAYRLVRDAVLFTNRRPILIDKQGLFGKKVEYLSIPYKSVVRFSVESAGHFDLEAELKLWTSGMSNPIQKTFGKAVNIYEVQGLLAEYMGR
;
A
#
# COMPACT_ATOMS: atom_id res chain seq x y z
N MET A 1 -9.97 13.58 -17.73
CA MET A 1 -9.42 12.53 -16.83
C MET A 1 -8.63 11.57 -17.70
N ASN A 2 -7.32 11.50 -17.47
CA ASN A 2 -6.32 11.11 -18.47
C ASN A 2 -5.93 9.62 -18.37
N GLY A 3 -6.87 8.68 -18.41
CA GLY A 3 -6.57 7.23 -18.50
C GLY A 3 -5.95 6.57 -17.25
N GLU A 4 -5.87 7.26 -16.10
CA GLU A 4 -5.57 6.60 -14.82
C GLU A 4 -6.81 5.82 -14.37
N GLN A 5 -6.67 4.53 -14.04
CA GLN A 5 -7.75 3.65 -13.60
C GLN A 5 -7.35 2.95 -12.30
N ILE A 6 -8.31 2.81 -11.37
CA ILE A 6 -8.14 1.97 -10.18
C ILE A 6 -8.28 0.52 -10.63
N GLU A 7 -7.26 -0.28 -10.41
CA GLU A 7 -7.24 -1.69 -10.79
C GLU A 7 -7.47 -2.59 -9.57
N HIS A 8 -6.89 -2.23 -8.41
CA HIS A 8 -7.12 -2.96 -7.15
C HIS A 8 -7.38 -1.99 -5.98
N ALA A 9 -8.20 -2.43 -5.03
CA ALA A 9 -8.52 -1.68 -3.84
C ALA A 9 -8.52 -2.59 -2.61
N TYR A 10 -7.69 -2.26 -1.62
CA TYR A 10 -7.57 -3.01 -0.38
C TYR A 10 -7.99 -2.13 0.79
N ARG A 11 -8.91 -2.65 1.60
CA ARG A 11 -9.25 -2.05 2.89
C ARG A 11 -8.30 -2.61 3.95
N LEU A 12 -7.58 -1.73 4.61
CA LEU A 12 -6.75 -2.02 5.77
C LEU A 12 -7.65 -1.98 7.03
N VAL A 13 -7.07 -2.17 8.23
CA VAL A 13 -7.84 -2.12 9.50
C VAL A 13 -8.58 -0.78 9.66
N ARG A 14 -7.87 0.33 9.41
CA ARG A 14 -8.39 1.71 9.52
C ARG A 14 -8.37 2.48 8.20
N ASP A 15 -7.45 2.09 7.33
CA ASP A 15 -7.02 2.82 6.15
C ASP A 15 -7.45 2.10 4.86
N ALA A 16 -7.04 2.61 3.70
CA ALA A 16 -7.13 1.87 2.44
C ALA A 16 -5.88 2.08 1.57
N VAL A 17 -5.63 1.13 0.67
CA VAL A 17 -4.68 1.29 -0.44
C VAL A 17 -5.45 1.08 -1.74
N LEU A 18 -5.32 2.03 -2.66
CA LEU A 18 -5.80 1.88 -4.03
C LEU A 18 -4.58 1.72 -4.94
N PHE A 19 -4.51 0.64 -5.70
CA PHE A 19 -3.52 0.48 -6.77
C PHE A 19 -4.17 0.92 -8.07
N THR A 20 -3.61 1.96 -8.67
CA THR A 20 -3.97 2.37 -10.03
C THR A 20 -2.97 1.83 -11.03
N ASN A 21 -3.26 1.97 -12.32
CA ASN A 21 -2.28 1.72 -13.38
C ASN A 21 -1.08 2.72 -13.39
N ARG A 22 -0.97 3.64 -12.40
CA ARG A 22 0.11 4.64 -12.30
C ARG A 22 0.81 4.70 -10.94
N ARG A 23 0.09 4.40 -9.86
CA ARG A 23 0.58 4.57 -8.48
C ARG A 23 -0.31 3.84 -7.47
N PRO A 24 0.24 3.44 -6.31
CA PRO A 24 -0.56 3.27 -5.11
C PRO A 24 -0.98 4.66 -4.58
N ILE A 25 -2.21 4.72 -4.07
CA ILE A 25 -2.75 5.83 -3.29
C ILE A 25 -3.05 5.27 -1.91
N LEU A 26 -2.29 5.71 -0.90
CA LEU A 26 -2.52 5.36 0.49
C LEU A 26 -3.53 6.35 1.08
N ILE A 27 -4.59 5.84 1.68
CA ILE A 27 -5.66 6.62 2.28
C ILE A 27 -5.59 6.42 3.79
N ASP A 28 -5.13 7.43 4.50
CA ASP A 28 -4.95 7.41 5.95
C ASP A 28 -6.03 8.24 6.63
N LYS A 29 -6.79 7.63 7.54
CA LYS A 29 -7.81 8.36 8.32
C LYS A 29 -7.20 8.80 9.64
N GLN A 30 -6.87 10.08 9.79
CA GLN A 30 -6.24 10.65 10.98
C GLN A 30 -7.27 11.14 12.04
N GLY A 31 -6.84 11.16 13.31
CA GLY A 31 -7.59 11.73 14.45
C GLY A 31 -8.60 10.78 15.11
N LEU A 32 -9.08 11.13 16.31
CA LEU A 32 -10.01 10.30 17.11
C LEU A 32 -11.32 9.96 16.38
N PHE A 33 -11.83 10.90 15.58
CA PHE A 33 -13.09 10.74 14.84
C PHE A 33 -12.91 10.43 13.35
N GLY A 34 -11.67 10.23 12.88
CA GLY A 34 -11.38 9.91 11.48
C GLY A 34 -11.80 10.98 10.46
N LYS A 35 -12.06 12.22 10.89
CA LYS A 35 -12.56 13.31 10.02
C LYS A 35 -11.50 13.86 9.07
N LYS A 36 -10.22 13.72 9.41
CA LYS A 36 -9.11 14.14 8.56
C LYS A 36 -8.66 12.94 7.76
N VAL A 37 -8.64 13.05 6.43
CA VAL A 37 -8.18 11.99 5.54
C VAL A 37 -7.00 12.52 4.74
N GLU A 38 -5.90 11.78 4.76
CA GLU A 38 -4.73 12.04 3.93
C GLU A 38 -4.72 11.05 2.76
N TYR A 39 -4.40 11.56 1.57
CA TYR A 39 -4.24 10.78 0.35
C TYR A 39 -2.80 10.91 -0.12
N LEU A 40 -1.97 9.91 0.15
CA LEU A 40 -0.59 9.88 -0.26
C LEU A 40 -0.43 9.09 -1.57
N SER A 41 -0.05 9.78 -2.63
CA SER A 41 0.19 9.21 -3.95
C SER A 41 1.67 8.87 -4.15
N ILE A 42 1.99 7.62 -4.49
CA ILE A 42 3.38 7.17 -4.68
C ILE A 42 3.58 6.68 -6.12
N PRO A 43 4.22 7.42 -7.03
CA PRO A 43 4.51 6.92 -8.37
C PRO A 43 5.28 5.59 -8.32
N TYR A 44 4.90 4.57 -9.10
CA TYR A 44 5.61 3.27 -9.08
C TYR A 44 7.11 3.43 -9.36
N LYS A 45 7.45 4.29 -10.33
CA LYS A 45 8.84 4.65 -10.68
C LYS A 45 9.67 5.25 -9.54
N SER A 46 9.02 5.69 -8.46
CA SER A 46 9.70 6.25 -7.30
C SER A 46 9.94 5.21 -6.20
N VAL A 47 9.31 4.04 -6.28
CA VAL A 47 9.52 2.93 -5.35
C VAL A 47 10.81 2.23 -5.76
N VAL A 48 11.81 2.25 -4.88
CA VAL A 48 13.14 1.67 -5.16
C VAL A 48 13.30 0.27 -4.59
N ARG A 49 12.54 -0.07 -3.55
CA ARG A 49 12.45 -1.41 -2.97
C ARG A 49 11.16 -1.54 -2.18
N PHE A 50 10.67 -2.77 -2.05
CA PHE A 50 9.56 -3.09 -1.16
C PHE A 50 9.80 -4.43 -0.48
N SER A 51 9.12 -4.66 0.64
CA SER A 51 9.07 -5.97 1.29
C SER A 51 7.69 -6.23 1.84
N VAL A 52 7.30 -7.49 1.87
CA VAL A 52 6.11 -7.96 2.56
C VAL A 52 6.51 -8.89 3.69
N GLU A 53 5.85 -8.75 4.83
CA GLU A 53 5.98 -9.63 5.98
C GLU A 53 4.65 -10.32 6.20
N SER A 54 4.63 -11.65 6.09
CA SER A 54 3.41 -12.43 6.29
C SER A 54 3.06 -12.52 7.76
N ALA A 55 1.76 -12.49 8.05
CA ALA A 55 1.23 -12.82 9.36
C ALA A 55 1.72 -14.22 9.81
N GLY A 56 2.40 -14.29 10.95
CA GLY A 56 2.84 -15.55 11.54
C GLY A 56 1.66 -16.37 12.10
N HIS A 57 1.94 -17.54 12.69
CA HIS A 57 0.87 -18.39 13.26
C HIS A 57 0.02 -17.68 14.34
N PHE A 58 0.62 -16.73 15.05
CA PHE A 58 -0.01 -15.96 16.14
C PHE A 58 -0.29 -14.50 15.79
N ASP A 59 0.34 -13.97 14.74
CA ASP A 59 0.09 -12.61 14.29
C ASP A 59 -1.06 -12.63 13.28
N LEU A 60 -1.98 -11.68 13.41
CA LEU A 60 -3.14 -11.57 12.53
C LEU A 60 -2.90 -10.58 11.40
N GLU A 61 -1.78 -9.90 11.45
CA GLU A 61 -1.47 -8.75 10.62
C GLU A 61 -0.26 -9.05 9.74
N ALA A 62 -0.38 -8.67 8.47
CA ALA A 62 0.72 -8.69 7.52
C ALA A 62 1.19 -7.26 7.28
N GLU A 63 2.47 -7.06 6.99
CA GLU A 63 3.04 -5.73 6.83
C GLU A 63 3.59 -5.53 5.41
N LEU A 64 3.26 -4.40 4.81
CA LEU A 64 3.90 -3.90 3.60
C LEU A 64 4.85 -2.75 3.96
N LYS A 65 6.08 -2.81 3.45
CA LYS A 65 7.08 -1.74 3.56
C LYS A 65 7.44 -1.25 2.17
N LEU A 66 7.30 0.05 1.91
CA LEU A 66 7.65 0.71 0.65
C LEU A 66 8.76 1.73 0.88
N TRP A 67 9.87 1.61 0.16
CA TRP A 67 10.90 2.64 0.15
C TRP A 67 10.84 3.43 -1.14
N THR A 68 10.79 4.74 -1.00
CA THR A 68 10.82 5.68 -2.12
C THR A 68 12.20 6.29 -2.27
N SER A 69 12.52 6.73 -3.49
CA SER A 69 13.77 7.42 -3.79
C SER A 69 13.96 8.62 -2.87
N GLY A 70 15.11 8.69 -2.20
CA GLY A 70 15.46 9.78 -1.28
C GLY A 70 14.96 9.60 0.16
N MET A 71 14.24 8.51 0.48
CA MET A 71 13.82 8.20 1.85
C MET A 71 14.59 6.99 2.42
N SER A 72 15.16 7.15 3.61
CA SER A 72 15.85 6.07 4.33
C SER A 72 14.85 5.09 4.97
N ASN A 73 13.77 5.63 5.54
CA ASN A 73 12.74 4.87 6.23
C ASN A 73 11.60 4.47 5.29
N PRO A 74 11.04 3.26 5.42
CA PRO A 74 9.91 2.85 4.62
C PRO A 74 8.62 3.54 5.06
N ILE A 75 7.69 3.65 4.13
CA ILE A 75 6.27 3.81 4.43
C ILE A 75 5.72 2.42 4.75
N GLN A 76 5.14 2.27 5.94
CA GLN A 76 4.62 1.00 6.45
C GLN A 76 3.08 1.00 6.43
N LYS A 77 2.47 -0.09 5.96
CA LYS A 77 1.03 -0.29 6.03
C LYS A 77 0.70 -1.73 6.45
N THR A 78 -0.22 -1.82 7.40
CA THR A 78 -0.62 -3.07 8.05
C THR A 78 -1.93 -3.59 7.49
N PHE A 79 -1.88 -4.79 6.93
CA PHE A 79 -3.00 -5.50 6.35
C PHE A 79 -3.55 -6.50 7.35
N GLY A 80 -4.87 -6.49 7.54
CA GLY A 80 -5.53 -7.55 8.32
C GLY A 80 -5.65 -8.84 7.53
N LYS A 81 -5.99 -9.94 8.23
CA LYS A 81 -6.16 -11.30 7.68
C LYS A 81 -6.98 -11.45 6.40
N ALA A 82 -7.90 -10.52 6.13
CA ALA A 82 -8.77 -10.61 4.96
C ALA A 82 -8.02 -10.36 3.64
N VAL A 83 -6.81 -9.79 3.70
CA VAL A 83 -6.00 -9.50 2.50
C VAL A 83 -4.88 -10.52 2.40
N ASN A 84 -4.77 -11.16 1.22
CA ASN A 84 -3.62 -11.98 0.90
C ASN A 84 -2.42 -11.09 0.56
N ILE A 85 -1.45 -11.00 1.48
CA ILE A 85 -0.29 -10.12 1.29
C ILE A 85 0.59 -10.53 0.10
N TYR A 86 0.59 -11.81 -0.30
CA TYR A 86 1.34 -12.28 -1.45
C TYR A 86 0.74 -11.79 -2.78
N GLU A 87 -0.57 -11.54 -2.82
CA GLU A 87 -1.21 -10.90 -3.97
C GLU A 87 -0.74 -9.45 -4.11
N VAL A 88 -0.70 -8.71 -3.00
CA VAL A 88 -0.17 -7.34 -2.94
C VAL A 88 1.30 -7.30 -3.37
N GLN A 89 2.10 -8.30 -2.95
CA GLN A 89 3.49 -8.46 -3.38
C GLN A 89 3.61 -8.63 -4.89
N GLY A 90 2.82 -9.52 -5.49
CA GLY A 90 2.82 -9.79 -6.92
C GLY A 90 2.41 -8.57 -7.74
N LEU A 91 1.36 -7.87 -7.31
CA LEU A 91 0.90 -6.64 -7.96
C LEU A 91 1.96 -5.55 -7.95
N LEU A 92 2.61 -5.31 -6.81
CA LEU A 92 3.69 -4.34 -6.72
C LEU A 92 4.86 -4.69 -7.65
N ALA A 93 5.24 -5.98 -7.71
CA ALA A 93 6.28 -6.44 -8.61
C ALA A 93 5.90 -6.19 -10.09
N GLU A 94 4.66 -6.48 -10.47
CA GLU A 94 4.16 -6.24 -11.82
C GLU A 94 4.18 -4.76 -12.16
N TYR A 95 3.63 -3.90 -11.30
CA TYR A 95 3.55 -2.46 -11.56
C TYR A 95 4.91 -1.78 -11.61
N MET A 96 5.86 -2.21 -10.78
CA MET A 96 7.21 -1.67 -10.79
C MET A 96 8.05 -2.16 -11.97
N GLY A 97 7.68 -3.29 -12.57
CA GLY A 97 8.34 -3.85 -13.75
C GLY A 97 7.86 -3.29 -15.09
N ARG A 98 6.79 -2.48 -15.10
CA ARG A 98 6.28 -1.78 -16.29
C ARG A 98 7.03 -0.47 -16.54
#